data_AF-A0A257LVV8-F1
#
_entry.id   AF-A0A257LVV8-F1
#
_cell.length_a   1.000
_cell.length_b   1.000
_cell.length_c   1.000
_cell.angle_alpha   90.00
_cell.angle_beta   90.00
_cell.angle_gamma   90.00
#
_symmetry.space_group_name_H-M   'P 1'
#
loop_
_entity.id
_entity.type
_entity.pdbx_description
1 polymer ?
#
loop_
_entity_poly.entity_id
_entity_poly.type
_entity_poly.pdbx_seq_one_letter_code
_entity_poly.pdbx_strand_id
1 'polypeptide(L)'
;EITFDTGTLSALTTTMTGRGGATVSGPVTGTITIGGGTASLGAVTMAVNTNTFTTTGSATANLNINGGTVTASSIMMANAVNTGIAKTATANINLNGGSLTLASNITRTGGAGTENATITLNGGTLNMAGNSIGGAAAVSLNTQSGTLQNLGQVNSGGAWTKSTAGTVILAGTNTYTGAATVNGGTLSVTGTLNALSSLAVGGGTLSYDNAAPQTVAGLTVNAGSSTVTNTNAGATNILSLGAITRNIGGIVNFANATATNNVIQTTTPNTSGILGPWAFVGSDWAMNDGSGNIVAYTAYTDVARLNPGTIADDATSNVRIIEGTGSAGNITLGAPTTTVNTLLQSDSGGTSAATVDVSSSTLRTGGIVMLSAAGALTVGTAPNSGTLTAATAAGDLSLTNNSVGNPMTINSAIADNTSASSLSKAGAGT
;
A
#
# COMPACT_ATOMS: atom_id res chain seq x y z
N GLU A 1 -11.09 13.18 34.53
CA GLU A 1 -10.98 11.88 33.85
C GLU A 1 -12.19 11.06 34.22
N ILE A 2 -12.77 10.33 33.28
CA ILE A 2 -13.88 9.40 33.51
C ILE A 2 -13.45 8.03 32.98
N THR A 3 -13.63 6.99 33.78
CA THR A 3 -13.38 5.60 33.38
C THR A 3 -14.63 4.77 33.59
N PHE A 4 -14.99 3.96 32.59
CA PHE A 4 -16.15 3.09 32.62
C PHE A 4 -15.78 1.70 32.09
N ASP A 5 -15.89 0.70 32.95
CA ASP A 5 -15.35 -0.64 32.66
C ASP A 5 -16.42 -1.71 32.46
N THR A 6 -17.59 -1.59 33.10
CA THR A 6 -18.68 -2.60 33.02
C THR A 6 -20.06 -1.95 33.17
N GLY A 7 -21.11 -2.68 32.78
CA GLY A 7 -22.50 -2.24 32.93
C GLY A 7 -23.01 -1.43 31.72
N THR A 8 -23.93 -0.48 31.97
CA THR A 8 -24.46 0.44 30.96
C THR A 8 -24.20 1.89 31.34
N LEU A 9 -23.56 2.65 30.45
CA LEU A 9 -23.44 4.11 30.52
C LEU A 9 -24.38 4.73 29.48
N SER A 10 -25.23 5.66 29.89
CA SER A 10 -26.09 6.42 28.99
C SER A 10 -25.94 7.90 29.28
N ALA A 11 -25.55 8.67 28.27
CA ALA A 11 -25.44 10.13 28.35
C ALA A 11 -26.13 10.75 27.13
N LEU A 12 -27.09 11.65 27.35
CA LEU A 12 -27.76 12.35 26.24
C LEU A 12 -26.82 13.30 25.50
N THR A 13 -25.87 13.89 26.23
CA THR A 13 -24.81 14.76 25.68
C THR A 13 -23.53 14.53 26.44
N THR A 14 -22.40 14.52 25.73
CA THR A 14 -21.07 14.32 26.29
C THR A 14 -20.15 15.44 25.85
N THR A 15 -19.86 16.39 26.73
CA THR A 15 -18.86 17.45 26.47
C THR A 15 -17.59 17.11 27.24
N MET A 16 -16.51 16.79 26.53
CA MET A 16 -15.29 16.28 27.16
C MET A 16 -14.39 17.39 27.70
N THR A 17 -14.27 18.49 26.95
CA THR A 17 -13.38 19.60 27.33
C THR A 17 -13.81 20.87 26.61
N GLY A 18 -13.88 21.97 27.36
CA GLY A 18 -14.19 23.30 26.83
C GLY A 18 -13.44 24.39 27.57
N ARG A 19 -12.90 25.37 26.83
CA ARG A 19 -12.45 26.66 27.32
C ARG A 19 -13.39 27.73 26.76
N GLY A 20 -14.42 28.04 27.56
CA GLY A 20 -15.30 29.20 27.35
C GLY A 20 -15.29 30.06 28.62
N GLY A 21 -15.14 31.38 28.49
CA GLY A 21 -15.16 32.31 29.63
C GLY A 21 -13.81 32.91 30.05
N ALA A 22 -13.86 33.91 30.92
CA ALA A 22 -12.87 34.99 31.03
C ALA A 22 -11.60 34.74 31.87
N THR A 23 -11.40 33.56 32.46
CA THR A 23 -10.36 33.42 33.52
C THR A 23 -9.49 32.17 33.48
N VAL A 24 -9.64 31.29 32.47
CA VAL A 24 -8.83 30.06 32.40
C VAL A 24 -7.49 30.34 31.73
N SER A 25 -6.44 30.53 32.54
CA SER A 25 -5.04 30.49 32.09
C SER A 25 -4.54 29.05 32.07
N GLY A 26 -3.88 28.63 30.98
CA GLY A 26 -3.27 27.30 30.87
C GLY A 26 -4.07 26.25 30.09
N PRO A 27 -3.45 25.09 29.81
CA PRO A 27 -4.05 23.99 29.07
C PRO A 27 -5.09 23.24 29.93
N VAL A 28 -6.15 22.75 29.29
CA VAL A 28 -7.14 21.86 29.90
C VAL A 28 -7.23 20.54 29.14
N THR A 29 -7.32 19.44 29.87
CA THR A 29 -7.41 18.09 29.30
C THR A 29 -8.58 17.33 29.91
N GLY A 30 -9.45 16.79 29.07
CA GLY A 30 -10.49 15.83 29.46
C GLY A 30 -10.22 14.47 28.82
N THR A 31 -10.33 13.42 29.63
CA THR A 31 -10.19 12.03 29.16
C THR A 31 -11.41 11.23 29.57
N ILE A 32 -12.00 10.50 28.63
CA ILE A 32 -12.98 9.45 28.87
C ILE A 32 -12.35 8.14 28.39
N THR A 33 -12.35 7.13 29.24
CA THR A 33 -11.87 5.77 28.93
C THR A 33 -13.00 4.78 29.11
N ILE A 34 -13.32 4.04 28.05
CA ILE A 34 -14.27 2.93 28.06
C ILE A 34 -13.46 1.62 28.03
N GLY A 35 -13.39 0.93 29.16
CA GLY A 35 -12.73 -0.38 29.30
C GLY A 35 -13.62 -1.55 28.90
N GLY A 36 -14.95 -1.41 28.98
CA GLY A 36 -15.91 -2.47 28.70
C GLY A 36 -17.36 -2.02 28.84
N GLY A 37 -18.30 -2.99 28.92
CA GLY A 37 -19.74 -2.70 29.01
C GLY A 37 -20.35 -2.12 27.73
N THR A 38 -21.53 -1.50 27.87
CA THR A 38 -22.23 -0.79 26.78
C THR A 38 -22.31 0.69 27.11
N ALA A 39 -21.84 1.56 26.22
CA ALA A 39 -21.94 3.01 26.37
C ALA A 39 -22.76 3.61 25.22
N SER A 40 -23.85 4.30 25.55
CA SER A 40 -24.64 5.11 24.63
C SER A 40 -24.33 6.58 24.89
N LEU A 41 -23.48 7.14 24.05
CA LEU A 41 -23.19 8.56 24.06
C LEU A 41 -24.12 9.24 23.05
N GLY A 42 -24.79 10.31 23.46
CA GLY A 42 -25.58 11.13 22.56
C GLY A 42 -24.67 12.00 21.69
N ALA A 43 -24.91 13.31 21.67
CA ALA A 43 -24.00 14.22 20.97
C ALA A 43 -22.69 14.37 21.76
N VAL A 44 -21.56 14.01 21.14
CA VAL A 44 -20.23 14.15 21.73
C VAL A 44 -19.55 15.41 21.19
N THR A 45 -19.11 16.29 22.08
CA THR A 45 -18.30 17.47 21.75
C THR A 45 -16.92 17.35 22.39
N MET A 46 -15.88 17.35 21.55
CA MET A 46 -14.50 17.13 21.96
C MET A 46 -13.66 18.38 21.71
N ALA A 47 -13.00 18.87 22.76
CA ALA A 47 -12.05 19.99 22.71
C ALA A 47 -12.61 21.26 22.07
N VAL A 48 -13.25 22.11 22.86
CA VAL A 48 -13.67 23.45 22.45
C VAL A 48 -12.73 24.49 23.07
N ASN A 49 -12.15 25.38 22.27
CA ASN A 49 -11.33 26.51 22.70
C ASN A 49 -11.84 27.78 22.02
N THR A 50 -12.97 28.27 22.52
CA THR A 50 -13.68 29.47 22.04
C THR A 50 -13.40 30.68 22.93
N ASN A 51 -12.34 30.64 23.75
CA ASN A 51 -12.00 31.72 24.66
C ASN A 51 -11.62 32.99 23.88
N THR A 52 -12.30 34.10 24.17
CA THR A 52 -12.16 35.39 23.48
C THR A 52 -11.03 36.28 24.03
N PHE A 53 -10.29 35.85 25.06
CA PHE A 53 -9.26 36.66 25.74
C PHE A 53 -7.84 36.37 25.21
N THR A 54 -6.90 37.28 25.49
CA THR A 54 -5.50 37.25 25.04
C THR A 54 -4.61 36.28 25.82
N THR A 55 -5.16 35.24 26.45
CA THR A 55 -4.37 34.22 27.14
C THR A 55 -4.04 33.05 26.21
N THR A 56 -2.83 32.52 26.31
CA THR A 56 -2.44 31.27 25.66
C THR A 56 -3.12 30.08 26.35
N GLY A 57 -3.27 28.98 25.62
CA GLY A 57 -3.72 27.71 26.20
C GLY A 57 -4.44 26.83 25.19
N SER A 58 -4.47 25.53 25.49
CA SER A 58 -5.06 24.50 24.64
C SER A 58 -6.24 23.80 25.34
N ALA A 59 -7.18 23.30 24.55
CA ALA A 59 -8.18 22.33 25.01
C ALA A 59 -7.86 20.98 24.38
N THR A 60 -7.68 19.94 25.19
CA THR A 60 -7.38 18.58 24.73
C THR A 60 -8.46 17.62 25.21
N ALA A 61 -9.05 16.84 24.30
CA ALA A 61 -10.02 15.80 24.64
C ALA A 61 -9.55 14.44 24.11
N ASN A 62 -9.51 13.42 24.99
CA ASN A 62 -9.12 12.05 24.63
C ASN A 62 -10.28 11.09 24.93
N LEU A 63 -10.86 10.49 23.89
CA LEU A 63 -11.81 9.39 24.01
C LEU A 63 -11.10 8.08 23.72
N ASN A 64 -10.89 7.26 24.74
CA ASN A 64 -10.24 5.97 24.63
C ASN A 64 -11.30 4.86 24.71
N ILE A 65 -11.32 3.98 23.72
CA ILE A 65 -12.17 2.79 23.67
C ILE A 65 -11.23 1.60 23.68
N ASN A 66 -11.07 1.01 24.87
CA ASN A 66 -10.21 -0.14 25.10
C ASN A 66 -11.01 -1.45 25.04
N GLY A 67 -12.33 -1.38 25.22
CA GLY A 67 -13.25 -2.52 25.15
C GLY A 67 -14.70 -2.08 25.08
N GLY A 68 -15.63 -3.06 25.13
CA GLY A 68 -17.07 -2.81 25.15
C GLY A 68 -17.68 -2.39 23.81
N THR A 69 -18.96 -2.02 23.86
CA THR A 69 -19.73 -1.53 22.71
C THR A 69 -20.14 -0.09 22.95
N VAL A 70 -19.67 0.82 22.11
CA VAL A 70 -19.95 2.25 22.21
C VAL A 70 -20.79 2.68 21.02
N THR A 71 -21.85 3.44 21.28
CA THR A 71 -22.57 4.20 20.25
C THR A 71 -22.39 5.69 20.51
N ALA A 72 -22.30 6.48 19.43
CA ALA A 72 -22.32 7.93 19.50
C ALA A 72 -23.31 8.50 18.49
N SER A 73 -24.20 9.40 18.91
CA SER A 73 -25.19 10.01 18.00
C SER A 73 -24.51 10.89 16.95
N SER A 74 -23.55 11.69 17.38
CA SER A 74 -22.67 12.49 16.52
C SER A 74 -21.38 12.80 17.29
N ILE A 75 -20.27 13.03 16.59
CA ILE A 75 -19.05 13.50 17.24
C ILE A 75 -18.55 14.77 16.53
N MET A 76 -18.47 15.86 17.28
CA MET A 76 -17.79 17.08 16.87
C MET A 76 -16.40 17.12 17.50
N MET A 77 -15.36 17.17 16.68
CA MET A 77 -13.96 17.19 17.06
C MET A 77 -13.37 18.57 16.84
N ALA A 78 -12.70 19.10 17.85
CA ALA A 78 -11.90 20.33 17.80
C ALA A 78 -12.65 21.56 17.26
N ASN A 79 -12.87 22.52 18.14
CA ASN A 79 -13.37 23.83 17.78
C ASN A 79 -12.48 24.91 18.39
N ALA A 80 -11.70 25.61 17.57
CA ALA A 80 -10.86 26.70 18.02
C ALA A 80 -11.19 27.99 17.27
N VAL A 81 -11.45 29.07 18.00
CA VAL A 81 -11.60 30.42 17.42
C VAL A 81 -10.25 31.13 17.37
N ASN A 82 -10.14 32.16 16.53
CA ASN A 82 -8.97 33.04 16.49
C ASN A 82 -9.38 34.48 16.78
N THR A 83 -9.29 34.88 18.05
CA THR A 83 -9.54 36.25 18.52
C THR A 83 -8.21 36.87 18.95
N GLY A 84 -7.38 37.25 17.99
CA GLY A 84 -6.11 37.98 18.20
C GLY A 84 -4.91 37.16 18.68
N ILE A 85 -5.14 35.96 19.24
CA ILE A 85 -4.08 34.98 19.58
C ILE A 85 -4.55 33.60 19.17
N ALA A 86 -3.70 32.87 18.45
CA ALA A 86 -3.99 31.50 18.00
C ALA A 86 -4.34 30.59 19.20
N LYS A 87 -5.53 29.98 19.13
CA LYS A 87 -6.02 29.01 20.10
C LYS A 87 -5.85 27.61 19.54
N THR A 88 -5.56 26.65 20.41
CA THR A 88 -5.41 25.24 20.00
C THR A 88 -6.50 24.38 20.60
N ALA A 89 -7.18 23.59 19.77
CA ALA A 89 -8.07 22.51 20.18
C ALA A 89 -7.55 21.18 19.61
N THR A 90 -7.39 20.17 20.46
CA THR A 90 -6.91 18.84 20.08
C THR A 90 -7.91 17.79 20.53
N ALA A 91 -8.53 17.07 19.60
CA ALA A 91 -9.45 15.98 19.87
C ALA A 91 -8.87 14.66 19.35
N ASN A 92 -8.77 13.66 20.22
CA ASN A 92 -8.24 12.34 19.90
C ASN A 92 -9.28 11.26 20.23
N ILE A 93 -9.57 10.39 19.27
CA ILE A 93 -10.32 9.15 19.48
C ILE A 93 -9.34 7.99 19.29
N ASN A 94 -9.19 7.14 20.29
CA ASN A 94 -8.30 5.99 20.26
C ASN A 94 -9.12 4.70 20.42
N LEU A 95 -9.15 3.87 19.40
CA LEU A 95 -9.82 2.56 19.42
C LEU A 95 -8.77 1.46 19.61
N ASN A 96 -8.42 1.19 20.87
CA ASN A 96 -7.46 0.16 21.27
C ASN A 96 -8.10 -1.24 21.37
N GLY A 97 -9.43 -1.30 21.35
CA GLY A 97 -10.25 -2.49 21.40
C GLY A 97 -11.73 -2.11 21.28
N GLY A 98 -12.64 -3.04 21.60
CA GLY A 98 -14.08 -2.78 21.60
C GLY A 98 -14.62 -2.30 20.25
N SER A 99 -15.78 -1.65 20.27
CA SER A 99 -16.38 -1.05 19.08
C SER A 99 -16.94 0.35 19.33
N LEU A 100 -16.88 1.21 18.31
CA LEU A 100 -17.58 2.48 18.23
C LEU A 100 -18.47 2.49 16.99
N THR A 101 -19.78 2.61 17.18
CA THR A 101 -20.77 2.75 16.10
C THR A 101 -21.36 4.16 16.08
N LEU A 102 -21.40 4.77 14.89
CA LEU A 102 -21.85 6.13 14.71
C LEU A 102 -23.26 6.18 14.13
N ALA A 103 -24.13 7.02 14.69
CA ALA A 103 -25.43 7.31 14.07
C ALA A 103 -25.38 8.51 13.10
N SER A 104 -24.29 9.29 13.11
CA SER A 104 -24.07 10.43 12.23
C SER A 104 -22.58 10.63 11.95
N ASN A 105 -22.23 11.68 11.21
CA ASN A 105 -20.86 11.99 10.85
C ASN A 105 -19.99 12.29 12.09
N ILE A 106 -18.70 11.98 11.98
CA ILE A 106 -17.67 12.60 12.80
C ILE A 106 -17.23 13.85 12.05
N THR A 107 -17.31 15.03 12.66
CA THR A 107 -16.97 16.29 12.00
C THR A 107 -15.85 17.01 12.74
N ARG A 108 -15.02 17.75 11.99
CA ARG A 108 -14.19 18.82 12.55
C ARG A 108 -14.79 20.16 12.18
N THR A 109 -14.78 21.13 13.10
CA THR A 109 -15.53 22.37 12.88
C THR A 109 -14.90 23.30 11.85
N GLY A 110 -13.58 23.28 11.69
CA GLY A 110 -12.89 24.17 10.75
C GLY A 110 -12.79 25.61 11.25
N GLY A 111 -12.77 25.80 12.58
CA GLY A 111 -12.60 27.10 13.21
C GLY A 111 -11.27 27.77 12.86
N ALA A 112 -11.21 29.09 13.07
CA ALA A 112 -10.08 29.92 12.64
C ALA A 112 -8.78 29.72 13.46
N GLY A 113 -8.84 28.99 14.58
CA GLY A 113 -7.68 28.60 15.37
C GLY A 113 -6.98 27.32 14.88
N THR A 114 -6.01 26.83 15.64
CA THR A 114 -5.35 25.55 15.36
C THR A 114 -6.23 24.40 15.86
N GLU A 115 -6.70 23.57 14.94
CA GLU A 115 -7.54 22.41 15.26
C GLU A 115 -6.86 21.12 14.83
N ASN A 116 -6.62 20.25 15.80
CA ASN A 116 -6.11 18.91 15.57
C ASN A 116 -7.24 17.91 15.88
N ALA A 117 -7.63 17.11 14.90
CA ALA A 117 -8.59 16.02 15.09
C ALA A 117 -7.98 14.73 14.56
N THR A 118 -7.81 13.75 15.44
CA THR A 118 -7.18 12.47 15.11
C THR A 118 -8.04 11.30 15.58
N ILE A 119 -8.26 10.35 14.69
CA ILE A 119 -8.81 9.04 15.01
C ILE A 119 -7.69 8.02 14.82
N THR A 120 -7.42 7.24 15.85
CA THR A 120 -6.47 6.13 15.82
C THR A 120 -7.21 4.81 15.95
N LEU A 121 -7.18 3.99 14.91
CA LEU A 121 -7.70 2.62 14.91
C LEU A 121 -6.55 1.66 15.21
N ASN A 122 -6.55 1.06 16.40
CA ASN A 122 -5.47 0.19 16.90
C ASN A 122 -6.02 -1.04 17.66
N GLY A 123 -6.76 -1.89 16.96
CA GLY A 123 -7.27 -3.18 17.47
C GLY A 123 -8.78 -3.20 17.70
N GLY A 124 -9.43 -2.04 17.81
CA GLY A 124 -10.89 -1.94 17.93
C GLY A 124 -11.64 -1.97 16.59
N THR A 125 -12.95 -1.75 16.66
CA THR A 125 -13.83 -1.58 15.50
C THR A 125 -14.41 -0.16 15.43
N LEU A 126 -14.21 0.53 14.31
CA LEU A 126 -14.93 1.76 13.97
C LEU A 126 -15.98 1.46 12.90
N ASN A 127 -17.25 1.48 13.30
CA ASN A 127 -18.39 1.32 12.42
C ASN A 127 -19.06 2.66 12.14
N MET A 128 -18.89 3.16 10.91
CA MET A 128 -19.47 4.44 10.52
C MET A 128 -20.95 4.32 10.12
N ALA A 129 -21.50 3.11 9.96
CA ALA A 129 -22.89 2.86 9.59
C ALA A 129 -23.39 3.69 8.39
N GLY A 130 -22.52 3.91 7.39
CA GLY A 130 -22.79 4.71 6.20
C GLY A 130 -22.42 6.20 6.33
N ASN A 131 -21.99 6.64 7.50
CA ASN A 131 -21.63 8.04 7.76
C ASN A 131 -20.17 8.36 7.38
N SER A 132 -19.85 9.65 7.39
CA SER A 132 -18.55 10.18 6.97
C SER A 132 -17.65 10.56 8.15
N ILE A 133 -16.35 10.50 7.90
CA ILE A 133 -15.30 11.03 8.78
C ILE A 133 -14.80 12.34 8.18
N GLY A 134 -14.93 13.43 8.91
CA GLY A 134 -14.53 14.77 8.48
C GLY A 134 -15.36 15.34 7.33
N GLY A 135 -14.83 16.40 6.74
CA GLY A 135 -15.40 17.10 5.58
C GLY A 135 -14.32 17.97 4.93
N ALA A 136 -14.66 19.19 4.51
CA ALA A 136 -13.66 20.17 4.07
C ALA A 136 -12.61 20.44 5.16
N ALA A 137 -13.06 20.48 6.42
CA ALA A 137 -12.20 20.40 7.59
C ALA A 137 -11.78 18.94 7.82
N ALA A 138 -10.55 18.61 7.40
CA ALA A 138 -10.06 17.23 7.46
C ALA A 138 -9.87 16.72 8.90
N VAL A 139 -10.22 15.46 9.12
CA VAL A 139 -9.87 14.66 10.31
C VAL A 139 -8.76 13.69 9.91
N SER A 140 -7.69 13.62 10.72
CA SER A 140 -6.61 12.65 10.52
C SER A 140 -7.09 11.26 10.91
N LEU A 141 -7.01 10.31 9.98
CA LEU A 141 -7.37 8.91 10.20
C LEU A 141 -6.10 8.05 10.20
N ASN A 142 -5.68 7.62 11.38
CA ASN A 142 -4.52 6.76 11.58
C ASN A 142 -4.98 5.30 11.72
N THR A 143 -4.90 4.55 10.62
CA THR A 143 -5.31 3.14 10.56
C THR A 143 -4.11 2.23 10.88
N GLN A 144 -3.97 1.80 12.13
CA GLN A 144 -2.86 0.92 12.53
C GLN A 144 -3.25 -0.56 12.43
N SER A 145 -4.30 -0.95 13.15
CA SER A 145 -4.86 -2.31 13.15
C SER A 145 -6.33 -2.29 13.59
N GLY A 146 -7.10 -3.34 13.29
CA GLY A 146 -8.52 -3.45 13.70
C GLY A 146 -9.49 -3.35 12.52
N THR A 147 -10.75 -3.04 12.77
CA THR A 147 -11.81 -3.04 11.75
C THR A 147 -12.35 -1.64 11.48
N LEU A 148 -12.35 -1.21 10.23
CA LEU A 148 -13.08 -0.06 9.73
C LEU A 148 -14.24 -0.58 8.88
N GLN A 149 -15.47 -0.13 9.13
CA GLN A 149 -16.61 -0.68 8.40
C GLN A 149 -17.71 0.33 8.12
N ASN A 150 -18.46 0.05 7.05
CA ASN A 150 -19.58 0.86 6.57
C ASN A 150 -19.18 2.34 6.38
N LEU A 151 -18.01 2.57 5.79
CA LEU A 151 -17.45 3.92 5.64
C LEU A 151 -18.15 4.68 4.50
N GLY A 152 -18.78 5.80 4.85
CA GLY A 152 -19.45 6.70 3.90
C GLY A 152 -18.46 7.45 3.02
N GLN A 153 -17.74 8.39 3.61
CA GLN A 153 -16.65 9.16 3.00
C GLN A 153 -15.56 9.47 4.05
N VAL A 154 -14.36 9.78 3.58
CA VAL A 154 -13.30 10.40 4.39
C VAL A 154 -13.03 11.79 3.81
N ASN A 155 -13.10 12.83 4.63
CA ASN A 155 -12.72 14.20 4.30
C ASN A 155 -13.22 14.68 2.93
N SER A 156 -14.53 14.55 2.69
CA SER A 156 -15.17 14.89 1.40
C SER A 156 -14.61 14.15 0.18
N GLY A 157 -14.23 12.86 0.34
CA GLY A 157 -13.62 12.05 -0.72
C GLY A 157 -12.10 12.14 -0.77
N GLY A 158 -11.45 12.64 0.28
CA GLY A 158 -10.01 12.62 0.43
C GLY A 158 -9.45 11.20 0.52
N ALA A 159 -8.17 11.07 0.16
CA ALA A 159 -7.44 9.81 0.28
C ALA A 159 -7.13 9.48 1.74
N TRP A 160 -6.95 8.19 2.03
CA TRP A 160 -6.45 7.72 3.32
C TRP A 160 -5.41 6.60 3.12
N THR A 161 -4.52 6.45 4.11
CA THR A 161 -3.32 5.63 3.97
C THR A 161 -3.15 4.66 5.13
N LYS A 162 -2.93 3.40 4.79
CA LYS A 162 -2.44 2.34 5.68
C LYS A 162 -0.91 2.24 5.54
N SER A 163 -0.16 2.75 6.52
CA SER A 163 1.31 2.87 6.46
C SER A 163 2.08 2.09 7.53
N THR A 164 1.44 1.74 8.65
CA THR A 164 2.11 1.04 9.74
C THR A 164 2.16 -0.47 9.52
N ALA A 165 2.92 -1.20 10.33
CA ALA A 165 2.72 -2.64 10.48
C ALA A 165 1.29 -2.95 11.00
N GLY A 166 0.88 -4.22 10.92
CA GLY A 166 -0.44 -4.69 11.35
C GLY A 166 -1.49 -4.72 10.23
N THR A 167 -2.66 -5.26 10.56
CA THR A 167 -3.77 -5.51 9.63
C THR A 167 -4.97 -4.64 9.96
N VAL A 168 -5.47 -3.91 8.97
CA VAL A 168 -6.76 -3.24 9.02
C VAL A 168 -7.74 -4.01 8.14
N ILE A 169 -8.89 -4.35 8.71
CA ILE A 169 -10.00 -4.99 8.02
C ILE A 169 -10.96 -3.90 7.57
N LEU A 170 -11.26 -3.85 6.28
CA LEU A 170 -12.28 -3.01 5.69
C LEU A 170 -13.53 -3.84 5.41
N ALA A 171 -14.52 -3.74 6.29
CA ALA A 171 -15.72 -4.58 6.28
C ALA A 171 -16.99 -3.80 5.91
N GLY A 172 -18.09 -4.52 5.69
CA GLY A 172 -19.39 -3.93 5.36
C GLY A 172 -19.43 -3.22 4.00
N THR A 173 -20.40 -2.32 3.81
CA THR A 173 -20.56 -1.59 2.54
C THR A 173 -19.86 -0.24 2.62
N ASN A 174 -18.75 -0.09 1.91
CA ASN A 174 -17.98 1.15 1.89
C ASN A 174 -18.25 1.93 0.61
N THR A 175 -18.72 3.17 0.73
CA THR A 175 -19.15 4.01 -0.39
C THR A 175 -18.16 5.11 -0.74
N TYR A 176 -17.05 5.22 -0.01
CA TYR A 176 -16.06 6.27 -0.22
C TYR A 176 -15.47 6.20 -1.63
N THR A 177 -15.13 7.37 -2.17
CA THR A 177 -14.60 7.50 -3.54
C THR A 177 -13.13 7.90 -3.57
N GLY A 178 -12.59 8.38 -2.45
CA GLY A 178 -11.18 8.71 -2.32
C GLY A 178 -10.27 7.47 -2.40
N ALA A 179 -9.00 7.69 -2.73
CA ALA A 179 -8.03 6.61 -2.84
C ALA A 179 -7.73 5.95 -1.47
N ALA A 180 -7.70 4.62 -1.43
CA ALA A 180 -7.12 3.88 -0.30
C ALA A 180 -5.69 3.45 -0.66
N THR A 181 -4.70 3.97 0.07
CA THR A 181 -3.27 3.73 -0.20
C THR A 181 -2.69 2.77 0.83
N VAL A 182 -2.03 1.70 0.39
CA VAL A 182 -1.40 0.69 1.24
C VAL A 182 0.12 0.77 1.11
N ASN A 183 0.75 1.55 1.99
CA ASN A 183 2.20 1.75 2.03
C ASN A 183 2.92 0.84 3.05
N GLY A 184 2.18 0.14 3.91
CA GLY A 184 2.76 -0.79 4.87
C GLY A 184 1.72 -1.66 5.58
N GLY A 185 2.16 -2.83 6.08
CA GLY A 185 1.28 -3.84 6.67
C GLY A 185 0.21 -4.32 5.69
N THR A 186 -0.97 -4.68 6.20
CA THR A 186 -2.05 -5.26 5.39
C THR A 186 -3.34 -4.44 5.49
N LEU A 187 -3.97 -4.20 4.34
CA LEU A 187 -5.38 -3.84 4.23
C LEU A 187 -6.15 -5.06 3.73
N SER A 188 -6.98 -5.67 4.57
CA SER A 188 -7.85 -6.80 4.21
C SER A 188 -9.26 -6.31 3.93
N VAL A 189 -9.74 -6.44 2.70
CA VAL A 189 -11.07 -6.03 2.27
C VAL A 189 -12.00 -7.22 2.33
N THR A 190 -12.80 -7.31 3.40
CA THR A 190 -13.83 -8.35 3.59
C THR A 190 -15.23 -7.85 3.23
N GLY A 191 -15.39 -6.54 3.07
CA GLY A 191 -16.60 -5.87 2.62
C GLY A 191 -16.59 -5.53 1.12
N THR A 192 -17.41 -4.55 0.74
CA THR A 192 -17.43 -4.01 -0.63
C THR A 192 -16.78 -2.63 -0.69
N LEU A 193 -16.22 -2.30 -1.86
CA LEU A 193 -15.71 -0.99 -2.22
C LEU A 193 -16.62 -0.33 -3.26
N ASN A 194 -16.58 1.00 -3.33
CA ASN A 194 -17.19 1.73 -4.43
C ASN A 194 -16.41 1.45 -5.73
N ALA A 195 -17.12 1.20 -6.84
CA ALA A 195 -16.48 0.98 -8.14
C ALA A 195 -15.68 2.19 -8.66
N LEU A 196 -15.99 3.39 -8.18
CA LEU A 196 -15.26 4.62 -8.47
C LEU A 196 -14.05 4.84 -7.57
N SER A 197 -13.87 4.03 -6.51
CA SER A 197 -12.69 4.14 -5.66
C SER A 197 -11.45 3.70 -6.42
N SER A 198 -10.35 4.43 -6.24
CA SER A 198 -9.03 3.98 -6.68
C SER A 198 -8.29 3.31 -5.52
N LEU A 199 -7.48 2.32 -5.86
CA LEU A 199 -6.57 1.69 -4.91
C LEU A 199 -5.15 2.11 -5.23
N ALA A 200 -4.31 2.23 -4.21
CA ALA A 200 -2.88 2.42 -4.40
C ALA A 200 -2.11 1.51 -3.45
N VAL A 201 -0.96 1.02 -3.91
CA VAL A 201 -0.03 0.22 -3.11
C VAL A 201 1.38 0.79 -3.25
N GLY A 202 2.16 0.75 -2.18
CA GLY A 202 3.50 1.36 -2.13
C GLY A 202 4.38 0.79 -1.02
N GLY A 203 4.36 -0.53 -0.86
CA GLY A 203 5.15 -1.23 0.18
C GLY A 203 4.34 -2.15 1.10
N GLY A 204 3.02 -2.20 0.96
CA GLY A 204 2.16 -3.06 1.78
C GLY A 204 1.38 -4.12 0.98
N THR A 205 0.51 -4.82 1.69
CA THR A 205 -0.34 -5.88 1.14
C THR A 205 -1.79 -5.44 1.09
N LEU A 206 -2.36 -5.43 -0.11
CA LEU A 206 -3.80 -5.35 -0.31
C LEU A 206 -4.33 -6.78 -0.45
N SER A 207 -5.20 -7.20 0.47
CA SER A 207 -5.86 -8.51 0.40
C SER A 207 -7.34 -8.33 0.15
N TYR A 208 -7.84 -8.83 -0.97
CA TYR A 208 -9.28 -8.95 -1.19
C TYR A 208 -9.75 -10.32 -0.67
N ASP A 209 -10.60 -10.29 0.36
CA ASP A 209 -11.03 -11.46 1.11
C ASP A 209 -12.55 -11.48 1.27
N ASN A 210 -13.25 -11.44 0.14
CA ASN A 210 -14.70 -11.44 0.07
C ASN A 210 -15.18 -12.36 -1.07
N ALA A 211 -16.31 -13.04 -0.90
CA ALA A 211 -16.89 -13.93 -1.90
C ALA A 211 -17.52 -13.21 -3.10
N ALA A 212 -17.91 -11.94 -2.96
CA ALA A 212 -18.44 -11.16 -4.06
C ALA A 212 -17.35 -10.81 -5.09
N PRO A 213 -17.69 -10.58 -6.37
CA PRO A 213 -16.79 -9.88 -7.27
C PRO A 213 -16.69 -8.40 -6.89
N GLN A 214 -15.53 -7.80 -7.13
CA GLN A 214 -15.27 -6.38 -6.93
C GLN A 214 -14.67 -5.76 -8.18
N THR A 215 -15.13 -4.56 -8.52
CA THR A 215 -14.48 -3.69 -9.51
C THR A 215 -14.05 -2.41 -8.82
N VAL A 216 -12.88 -1.89 -9.16
CA VAL A 216 -12.40 -0.56 -8.74
C VAL A 216 -11.99 0.25 -9.97
N ALA A 217 -11.82 1.56 -9.81
CA ALA A 217 -11.53 2.46 -10.92
C ALA A 217 -10.12 2.27 -11.51
N GLY A 218 -9.19 1.80 -10.69
CA GLY A 218 -7.78 1.66 -11.05
C GLY A 218 -6.93 1.22 -9.87
N LEU A 219 -5.72 0.76 -10.18
CA LEU A 219 -4.67 0.51 -9.21
C LEU A 219 -3.45 1.38 -9.53
N THR A 220 -2.97 2.14 -8.56
CA THR A 220 -1.67 2.83 -8.64
C THR A 220 -0.61 2.03 -7.89
N VAL A 221 0.52 1.73 -8.54
CA VAL A 221 1.68 1.09 -7.93
C VAL A 221 2.75 2.16 -7.67
N ASN A 222 2.79 2.65 -6.44
CA ASN A 222 3.79 3.59 -5.93
C ASN A 222 5.10 2.87 -5.60
N ALA A 223 6.16 3.65 -5.39
CA ALA A 223 7.46 3.14 -4.99
C ALA A 223 7.37 2.21 -3.77
N GLY A 224 8.05 1.06 -3.86
CA GLY A 224 8.03 0.00 -2.85
C GLY A 224 7.50 -1.32 -3.40
N SER A 225 7.91 -2.42 -2.76
CA SER A 225 7.43 -3.77 -3.08
C SER A 225 6.10 -4.05 -2.41
N SER A 226 5.06 -4.24 -3.22
CA SER A 226 3.70 -4.46 -2.76
C SER A 226 3.22 -5.87 -3.12
N THR A 227 2.20 -6.35 -2.41
CA THR A 227 1.47 -7.56 -2.77
C THR A 227 -0.01 -7.25 -2.91
N VAL A 228 -0.64 -7.79 -3.96
CA VAL A 228 -2.10 -7.79 -4.11
C VAL A 228 -2.55 -9.24 -4.13
N THR A 229 -3.45 -9.60 -3.21
CA THR A 229 -3.97 -10.96 -3.11
C THR A 229 -5.48 -10.99 -3.27
N ASN A 230 -5.97 -12.13 -3.76
CA ASN A 230 -7.38 -12.47 -3.77
C ASN A 230 -7.57 -13.83 -3.09
N THR A 231 -8.05 -13.83 -1.83
CA THR A 231 -7.82 -14.91 -0.85
C THR A 231 -9.05 -15.69 -0.41
N ASN A 232 -10.25 -15.36 -0.89
CA ASN A 232 -11.47 -15.94 -0.34
C ASN A 232 -11.50 -17.48 -0.48
N ALA A 233 -11.53 -18.18 0.65
CA ALA A 233 -11.59 -19.63 0.70
C ALA A 233 -13.04 -20.11 0.50
N GLY A 234 -13.35 -20.66 -0.68
CA GLY A 234 -14.61 -21.39 -0.91
C GLY A 234 -15.56 -20.81 -1.95
N ALA A 235 -15.17 -19.76 -2.70
CA ALA A 235 -15.92 -19.30 -3.87
C ALA A 235 -14.97 -18.93 -5.02
N THR A 236 -15.48 -18.88 -6.26
CA THR A 236 -14.86 -18.14 -7.36
C THR A 236 -15.18 -16.66 -7.20
N ASN A 237 -14.17 -15.79 -7.14
CA ASN A 237 -14.40 -14.35 -7.19
C ASN A 237 -13.41 -13.65 -8.14
N ILE A 238 -13.76 -12.42 -8.52
CA ILE A 238 -12.94 -11.59 -9.39
C ILE A 238 -12.68 -10.27 -8.67
N LEU A 239 -11.40 -9.93 -8.52
CA LEU A 239 -10.96 -8.57 -8.22
C LEU A 239 -10.53 -7.91 -9.53
N SER A 240 -11.40 -7.06 -10.08
CA SER A 240 -11.09 -6.27 -11.28
C SER A 240 -10.49 -4.92 -10.89
N LEU A 241 -9.21 -4.75 -11.22
CA LEU A 241 -8.42 -3.57 -10.84
C LEU A 241 -8.55 -2.41 -11.82
N GLY A 242 -9.24 -2.58 -12.96
CA GLY A 242 -9.22 -1.61 -14.04
C GLY A 242 -7.80 -1.40 -14.60
N ALA A 243 -7.47 -0.17 -14.98
CA ALA A 243 -6.14 0.19 -15.45
C ALA A 243 -5.15 0.29 -14.28
N ILE A 244 -3.94 -0.23 -14.49
CA ILE A 244 -2.84 -0.16 -13.54
C ILE A 244 -1.90 0.96 -13.98
N THR A 245 -1.71 1.95 -13.11
CA THR A 245 -0.73 3.03 -13.30
C THR A 245 0.47 2.78 -12.42
N ARG A 246 1.65 2.60 -13.02
CA ARG A 246 2.88 2.37 -12.28
C ARG A 246 3.70 3.66 -12.16
N ASN A 247 4.06 4.02 -10.94
CA ASN A 247 5.06 5.04 -10.64
C ASN A 247 6.45 4.39 -10.53
N ILE A 248 7.51 5.16 -10.84
CA ILE A 248 8.90 4.68 -10.77
C ILE A 248 9.23 4.18 -9.35
N GLY A 249 9.98 3.08 -9.25
CA GLY A 249 10.25 2.38 -8.00
C GLY A 249 9.15 1.41 -7.56
N GLY A 250 7.98 1.43 -8.21
CA GLY A 250 6.85 0.59 -7.84
C GLY A 250 7.01 -0.83 -8.37
N ILE A 251 6.84 -1.80 -7.48
CA ILE A 251 6.86 -3.25 -7.77
C ILE A 251 5.65 -3.90 -7.11
N VAL A 252 4.97 -4.81 -7.80
CA VAL A 252 3.81 -5.53 -7.26
C VAL A 252 3.85 -7.01 -7.61
N ASN A 253 3.56 -7.86 -6.64
CA ASN A 253 3.26 -9.27 -6.85
C ASN A 253 1.75 -9.49 -6.75
N PHE A 254 1.14 -10.01 -7.80
CA PHE A 254 -0.24 -10.46 -7.83
C PHE A 254 -0.29 -11.93 -7.44
N ALA A 255 -0.58 -12.19 -6.16
CA ALA A 255 -0.66 -13.54 -5.63
C ALA A 255 -2.12 -13.96 -5.47
N ASN A 256 -2.64 -14.69 -6.47
CA ASN A 256 -3.91 -15.39 -6.34
C ASN A 256 -3.75 -16.48 -5.26
N ALA A 257 -4.62 -16.50 -4.24
CA ALA A 257 -4.55 -17.57 -3.26
C ALA A 257 -4.94 -18.91 -3.88
N THR A 258 -4.44 -19.97 -3.28
CA THR A 258 -4.43 -21.39 -3.66
C THR A 258 -5.79 -22.06 -3.95
N ALA A 259 -6.90 -21.33 -4.01
CA ALA A 259 -8.15 -21.83 -4.58
C ALA A 259 -8.12 -21.57 -6.08
N THR A 260 -8.36 -22.59 -6.89
CA THR A 260 -8.26 -22.63 -8.37
C THR A 260 -9.15 -21.64 -9.15
N ASN A 261 -9.72 -20.65 -8.47
CA ASN A 261 -10.97 -19.99 -8.82
C ASN A 261 -11.01 -18.49 -8.44
N ASN A 262 -10.02 -17.97 -7.70
CA ASN A 262 -9.91 -16.54 -7.40
C ASN A 262 -9.00 -15.87 -8.44
N VAL A 263 -9.51 -14.83 -9.08
CA VAL A 263 -8.81 -14.17 -10.19
C VAL A 263 -8.62 -12.70 -9.90
N ILE A 264 -7.43 -12.18 -10.19
CA ILE A 264 -7.17 -10.75 -10.28
C ILE A 264 -7.18 -10.39 -11.77
N GLN A 265 -7.95 -9.37 -12.12
CA GLN A 265 -8.08 -8.89 -13.49
C GLN A 265 -7.60 -7.44 -13.65
N THR A 266 -7.18 -7.10 -14.86
CA THR A 266 -6.83 -5.74 -15.26
C THR A 266 -7.20 -5.48 -16.72
N THR A 267 -7.46 -4.21 -17.04
CA THR A 267 -7.58 -3.73 -18.42
C THR A 267 -6.25 -3.24 -19.00
N THR A 268 -5.16 -3.28 -18.22
CA THR A 268 -3.84 -2.85 -18.66
C THR A 268 -3.32 -3.78 -19.75
N PRO A 269 -2.92 -3.26 -20.93
CA PRO A 269 -2.38 -4.08 -22.00
C PRO A 269 -0.96 -4.52 -21.67
N ASN A 270 -0.54 -5.64 -22.27
CA ASN A 270 0.86 -6.06 -22.22
C ASN A 270 1.73 -5.20 -23.15
N THR A 271 2.97 -4.97 -22.73
CA THR A 271 4.07 -4.50 -23.57
C THR A 271 5.09 -5.64 -23.68
N SER A 272 5.42 -6.05 -24.91
CA SER A 272 6.33 -7.18 -25.14
C SER A 272 5.93 -8.46 -24.38
N GLY A 273 4.63 -8.76 -24.35
CA GLY A 273 4.07 -9.98 -23.74
C GLY A 273 3.81 -9.94 -22.23
N ILE A 274 4.27 -8.91 -21.50
CA ILE A 274 4.09 -8.76 -20.04
C ILE A 274 3.44 -7.42 -19.69
N LEU A 275 2.88 -7.27 -18.47
CA LEU A 275 2.41 -5.97 -17.97
C LEU A 275 3.56 -4.96 -17.83
N GLY A 276 4.75 -5.46 -17.51
CA GLY A 276 5.99 -4.71 -17.45
C GLY A 276 6.96 -5.28 -16.40
N PRO A 277 8.22 -4.83 -16.39
CA PRO A 277 9.30 -5.31 -15.50
C PRO A 277 9.16 -4.85 -14.03
N TRP A 278 7.91 -4.67 -13.59
CA TRP A 278 7.51 -4.22 -12.26
C TRP A 278 6.39 -5.09 -11.68
N ALA A 279 5.79 -5.98 -12.47
CA ALA A 279 4.64 -6.80 -12.11
C ALA A 279 4.99 -8.28 -12.12
N PHE A 280 4.61 -9.00 -11.06
CA PHE A 280 4.90 -10.42 -10.88
C PHE A 280 3.64 -11.23 -10.58
N VAL A 281 3.68 -12.52 -10.93
CA VAL A 281 2.77 -13.55 -10.39
C VAL A 281 3.65 -14.66 -9.84
N GLY A 282 3.78 -14.71 -8.51
CA GLY A 282 4.71 -15.62 -7.86
C GLY A 282 6.15 -15.29 -8.25
N SER A 283 6.79 -16.22 -8.97
CA SER A 283 8.16 -16.08 -9.43
C SER A 283 8.28 -15.53 -10.86
N ASP A 284 7.19 -15.45 -11.62
CA ASP A 284 7.24 -15.04 -13.02
C ASP A 284 6.80 -13.59 -13.21
N TRP A 285 7.19 -13.00 -14.34
CA TRP A 285 6.59 -11.74 -14.78
C TRP A 285 5.08 -11.92 -14.96
N ALA A 286 4.32 -10.89 -14.62
CA ALA A 286 2.88 -10.90 -14.82
C ALA A 286 2.52 -10.52 -16.27
N MET A 287 1.51 -11.18 -16.83
CA MET A 287 0.88 -10.80 -18.09
C MET A 287 -0.64 -10.77 -17.96
N ASN A 288 -1.28 -9.93 -18.76
CA ASN A 288 -2.69 -10.03 -19.09
C ASN A 288 -2.88 -11.16 -20.12
N ASP A 289 -3.72 -12.15 -19.85
CA ASP A 289 -3.97 -13.28 -20.77
C ASP A 289 -4.81 -12.94 -22.00
N GLY A 290 -5.20 -11.68 -22.17
CA GLY A 290 -6.07 -11.20 -23.25
C GLY A 290 -7.56 -11.27 -22.90
N SER A 291 -7.94 -12.03 -21.88
CA SER A 291 -9.28 -12.02 -21.28
C SER A 291 -9.37 -11.11 -20.05
N GLY A 292 -8.26 -10.42 -19.72
CA GLY A 292 -8.14 -9.53 -18.57
C GLY A 292 -7.54 -10.18 -17.34
N ASN A 293 -7.28 -11.49 -17.33
CA ASN A 293 -6.72 -12.15 -16.13
C ASN A 293 -5.23 -11.85 -16.02
N ILE A 294 -4.77 -11.55 -14.81
CA ILE A 294 -3.35 -11.44 -14.51
C ILE A 294 -2.83 -12.85 -14.19
N VAL A 295 -1.92 -13.33 -15.03
CA VAL A 295 -1.33 -14.67 -14.96
C VAL A 295 0.20 -14.60 -15.08
N ALA A 296 0.88 -15.69 -14.72
CA ALA A 296 2.31 -15.84 -14.92
C ALA A 296 2.65 -15.92 -16.41
N TYR A 297 3.67 -15.16 -16.84
CA TYR A 297 4.22 -15.23 -18.18
C TYR A 297 4.99 -16.53 -18.39
N THR A 298 4.82 -17.17 -19.56
CA THR A 298 5.42 -18.49 -19.84
C THR A 298 6.21 -18.56 -21.15
N ALA A 299 6.07 -17.57 -22.04
CA ALA A 299 6.68 -17.57 -23.37
C ALA A 299 8.12 -17.00 -23.38
N TYR A 300 8.97 -17.46 -22.47
CA TYR A 300 10.36 -17.00 -22.38
C TYR A 300 11.23 -17.50 -23.53
N THR A 301 12.23 -16.70 -23.92
CA THR A 301 13.38 -17.19 -24.70
C THR A 301 14.42 -17.71 -23.73
N ASP A 302 14.64 -19.01 -23.72
CA ASP A 302 15.56 -19.64 -22.77
C ASP A 302 17.03 -19.55 -23.23
N VAL A 303 17.90 -19.20 -22.29
CA VAL A 303 19.36 -19.20 -22.45
C VAL A 303 19.97 -20.09 -21.37
N ALA A 304 20.68 -21.14 -21.78
CA ALA A 304 21.35 -22.03 -20.83
C ALA A 304 22.56 -21.36 -20.17
N ARG A 305 22.79 -21.65 -18.88
CA ARG A 305 24.01 -21.23 -18.15
C ARG A 305 25.12 -22.29 -18.19
N LEU A 306 24.78 -23.57 -18.36
CA LEU A 306 25.74 -24.64 -18.68
C LEU A 306 25.81 -24.83 -20.19
N ASN A 307 27.04 -24.97 -20.71
CA ASN A 307 27.36 -24.75 -22.12
C ASN A 307 26.71 -23.46 -22.65
N PRO A 308 27.14 -22.30 -22.11
CA PRO A 308 26.34 -21.08 -22.10
C PRO A 308 25.87 -20.65 -23.48
N GLY A 309 24.61 -20.23 -23.55
CA GLY A 309 24.05 -19.63 -24.76
C GLY A 309 24.44 -18.16 -24.95
N THR A 310 23.79 -17.54 -25.93
CA THR A 310 23.94 -16.12 -26.24
C THR A 310 22.59 -15.42 -26.05
N ILE A 311 22.60 -14.26 -25.40
CA ILE A 311 21.44 -13.38 -25.33
C ILE A 311 21.36 -12.63 -26.66
N ALA A 312 20.36 -12.97 -27.49
CA ALA A 312 20.14 -12.30 -28.77
C ALA A 312 19.67 -10.85 -28.57
N ASP A 313 20.00 -9.97 -29.53
CA ASP A 313 19.50 -8.59 -29.56
C ASP A 313 18.07 -8.57 -30.12
N ASP A 314 17.10 -8.51 -29.20
CA ASP A 314 15.67 -8.42 -29.49
C ASP A 314 14.97 -7.70 -28.34
N ALA A 315 14.66 -6.42 -28.54
CA ALA A 315 14.03 -5.55 -27.54
C ALA A 315 12.65 -6.03 -27.08
N THR A 316 12.03 -7.00 -27.76
CA THR A 316 10.75 -7.60 -27.37
C THR A 316 10.91 -8.88 -26.55
N SER A 317 12.11 -9.45 -26.49
CA SER A 317 12.35 -10.75 -25.88
C SER A 317 12.39 -10.68 -24.35
N ASN A 318 11.61 -11.54 -23.71
CA ASN A 318 11.74 -11.86 -22.28
C ASN A 318 12.67 -13.06 -22.15
N VAL A 319 13.91 -12.82 -21.74
CA VAL A 319 14.94 -13.85 -21.67
C VAL A 319 14.93 -14.51 -20.30
N ARG A 320 14.96 -15.84 -20.27
CA ARG A 320 15.10 -16.62 -19.04
C ARG A 320 16.38 -17.44 -19.08
N ILE A 321 17.23 -17.23 -18.08
CA ILE A 321 18.40 -18.06 -17.86
C ILE A 321 17.96 -19.33 -17.14
N ILE A 322 18.24 -20.48 -17.75
CA ILE A 322 17.95 -21.82 -17.22
C ILE A 322 19.25 -22.62 -17.01
N GLU A 323 19.18 -23.75 -16.32
CA GLU A 323 20.37 -24.57 -16.03
C GLU A 323 21.08 -25.05 -17.31
N GLY A 324 20.35 -25.73 -18.21
CA GLY A 324 20.97 -26.41 -19.36
C GLY A 324 21.80 -27.63 -18.96
N THR A 325 22.75 -28.04 -19.81
CA THR A 325 23.64 -29.18 -19.56
C THR A 325 25.06 -28.89 -20.03
N GLY A 326 26.07 -29.53 -19.44
CA GLY A 326 27.47 -29.40 -19.81
C GLY A 326 28.29 -28.58 -18.82
N SER A 327 29.39 -27.97 -19.31
CA SER A 327 30.35 -27.24 -18.48
C SER A 327 29.92 -25.80 -18.25
N ALA A 328 30.29 -25.24 -17.09
CA ALA A 328 30.07 -23.83 -16.80
C ALA A 328 30.91 -22.92 -17.72
N GLY A 329 30.36 -21.74 -18.02
CA GLY A 329 31.04 -20.65 -18.73
C GLY A 329 30.22 -19.36 -18.60
N ASN A 330 30.61 -18.32 -19.35
CA ASN A 330 29.86 -17.07 -19.35
C ASN A 330 28.86 -17.00 -20.53
N ILE A 331 27.66 -16.50 -20.25
CA ILE A 331 26.63 -16.19 -21.25
C ILE A 331 27.06 -14.94 -22.01
N THR A 332 27.10 -15.00 -23.35
CA THR A 332 27.55 -13.88 -24.19
C THR A 332 26.38 -13.02 -24.68
N LEU A 333 26.69 -11.79 -25.11
CA LEU A 333 25.75 -10.91 -25.81
C LEU A 333 25.82 -11.13 -27.33
N GLY A 334 24.67 -11.09 -28.00
CA GLY A 334 24.55 -11.31 -29.45
C GLY A 334 25.00 -10.13 -30.32
N ALA A 335 25.14 -8.94 -29.72
CA ALA A 335 25.63 -7.73 -30.37
C ALA A 335 26.39 -6.83 -29.38
N PRO A 336 27.26 -5.91 -29.84
CA PRO A 336 27.99 -4.97 -28.97
C PRO A 336 27.07 -4.12 -28.08
N THR A 337 25.87 -3.82 -28.56
CA THR A 337 24.76 -3.35 -27.75
C THR A 337 23.62 -4.32 -27.95
N THR A 338 23.25 -5.04 -26.90
CA THR A 338 22.16 -6.02 -26.91
C THR A 338 21.02 -5.48 -26.07
N THR A 339 19.84 -5.39 -26.66
CA THR A 339 18.61 -4.95 -25.99
C THR A 339 17.68 -6.15 -25.85
N VAL A 340 17.16 -6.35 -24.64
CA VAL A 340 16.08 -7.31 -24.34
C VAL A 340 14.98 -6.61 -23.55
N ASN A 341 13.78 -7.15 -23.53
CA ASN A 341 12.71 -6.60 -22.70
C ASN A 341 13.00 -6.84 -21.22
N THR A 342 13.28 -8.09 -20.86
CA THR A 342 13.61 -8.52 -19.49
C THR A 342 14.65 -9.63 -19.48
N LEU A 343 15.32 -9.77 -18.34
CA LEU A 343 16.19 -10.90 -18.02
C LEU A 343 15.75 -11.53 -16.70
N LEU A 344 15.51 -12.84 -16.69
CA LEU A 344 15.11 -13.60 -15.50
C LEU A 344 16.15 -14.70 -15.23
N GLN A 345 16.74 -14.71 -14.04
CA GLN A 345 17.57 -15.82 -13.58
C GLN A 345 16.72 -16.80 -12.78
N SER A 346 16.49 -17.98 -13.36
CA SER A 346 15.58 -19.01 -12.82
C SER A 346 16.28 -20.09 -12.01
N ASP A 347 15.49 -20.91 -11.32
CA ASP A 347 15.86 -22.21 -10.75
C ASP A 347 15.45 -23.39 -11.67
N SER A 348 15.06 -23.12 -12.91
CA SER A 348 14.60 -24.14 -13.86
C SER A 348 15.73 -25.08 -14.26
N GLY A 349 15.57 -26.36 -13.96
CA GLY A 349 16.55 -27.40 -14.22
C GLY A 349 17.74 -27.43 -13.26
N GLY A 350 17.88 -26.44 -12.36
CA GLY A 350 18.99 -26.33 -11.43
C GLY A 350 19.27 -24.90 -10.98
N THR A 351 20.20 -24.77 -10.04
CA THR A 351 20.51 -23.53 -9.31
C THR A 351 21.97 -23.12 -9.45
N SER A 352 22.65 -23.50 -10.54
CA SER A 352 24.02 -23.05 -10.78
C SER A 352 24.08 -21.53 -10.92
N ALA A 353 25.21 -20.94 -10.53
CA ALA A 353 25.46 -19.52 -10.76
C ALA A 353 25.54 -19.22 -12.26
N ALA A 354 25.11 -18.02 -12.65
CA ALA A 354 25.22 -17.54 -14.03
C ALA A 354 26.01 -16.23 -14.07
N THR A 355 26.88 -16.12 -15.08
CA THR A 355 27.61 -14.89 -15.39
C THR A 355 27.24 -14.44 -16.80
N VAL A 356 26.68 -13.24 -16.93
CA VAL A 356 26.47 -12.57 -18.22
C VAL A 356 27.70 -11.74 -18.53
N ASP A 357 28.44 -12.14 -19.56
CA ASP A 357 29.61 -11.42 -20.05
C ASP A 357 29.18 -10.25 -20.90
N VAL A 358 29.30 -9.05 -20.33
CA VAL A 358 29.08 -7.80 -21.03
C VAL A 358 30.40 -7.05 -21.27
N SER A 359 31.55 -7.72 -21.17
CA SER A 359 32.85 -7.08 -21.36
C SER A 359 32.91 -6.34 -22.70
N SER A 360 33.30 -5.07 -22.66
CA SER A 360 33.31 -4.14 -23.81
C SER A 360 31.96 -3.91 -24.53
N SER A 361 30.86 -4.37 -23.95
CA SER A 361 29.51 -4.31 -24.55
C SER A 361 28.52 -3.58 -23.64
N THR A 362 27.32 -3.34 -24.16
CA THR A 362 26.19 -2.77 -23.42
C THR A 362 25.02 -3.75 -23.40
N LEU A 363 24.52 -4.08 -22.21
CA LEU A 363 23.21 -4.72 -22.05
C LEU A 363 22.17 -3.65 -21.75
N ARG A 364 21.08 -3.63 -22.52
CA ARG A 364 19.90 -2.79 -22.29
C ARG A 364 18.72 -3.67 -21.92
N THR A 365 18.05 -3.37 -20.81
CA THR A 365 16.88 -4.14 -20.36
C THR A 365 15.92 -3.29 -19.55
N GLY A 366 14.63 -3.62 -19.59
CA GLY A 366 13.62 -3.01 -18.71
C GLY A 366 13.74 -3.52 -17.27
N GLY A 367 14.26 -4.74 -17.10
CA GLY A 367 14.57 -5.24 -15.77
C GLY A 367 15.30 -6.57 -15.73
N ILE A 368 15.95 -6.82 -14.60
CA ILE A 368 16.60 -8.07 -14.23
C ILE A 368 15.95 -8.57 -12.95
N VAL A 369 15.46 -9.82 -12.96
CA VAL A 369 14.96 -10.48 -11.76
C VAL A 369 15.73 -11.77 -11.49
N MET A 370 16.00 -12.04 -10.22
CA MET A 370 16.52 -13.32 -9.75
C MET A 370 15.47 -13.99 -8.86
N LEU A 371 15.10 -15.24 -9.18
CA LEU A 371 14.09 -15.97 -8.41
C LEU A 371 14.60 -16.35 -7.02
N SER A 372 13.67 -16.61 -6.10
CA SER A 372 13.99 -16.89 -4.69
C SER A 372 14.89 -18.11 -4.47
N ALA A 373 14.77 -19.12 -5.34
CA ALA A 373 15.58 -20.34 -5.30
C ALA A 373 16.68 -20.38 -6.38
N ALA A 374 16.82 -19.34 -7.20
CA ALA A 374 17.81 -19.34 -8.26
C ALA A 374 19.24 -19.23 -7.72
N GLY A 375 20.20 -19.73 -8.50
CA GLY A 375 21.63 -19.51 -8.26
C GLY A 375 22.03 -18.04 -8.44
N ALA A 376 23.19 -17.67 -7.91
CA ALA A 376 23.70 -16.30 -8.01
C ALA A 376 23.77 -15.81 -9.47
N LEU A 377 23.49 -14.52 -9.67
CA LEU A 377 23.63 -13.85 -10.96
C LEU A 377 24.74 -12.82 -10.90
N THR A 378 25.66 -12.86 -11.86
CA THR A 378 26.67 -11.81 -12.07
C THR A 378 26.50 -11.18 -13.45
N VAL A 379 26.38 -9.85 -13.52
CA VAL A 379 26.39 -9.10 -14.78
C VAL A 379 27.71 -8.34 -14.87
N GLY A 380 28.57 -8.76 -15.81
CA GLY A 380 29.94 -8.29 -15.95
C GLY A 380 30.96 -9.20 -15.26
N THR A 381 31.99 -9.63 -16.00
CA THR A 381 33.01 -10.60 -15.56
C THR A 381 33.98 -10.08 -14.49
N ALA A 382 34.12 -8.77 -14.36
CA ALA A 382 34.96 -8.08 -13.39
C ALA A 382 34.41 -6.67 -13.13
N PRO A 383 34.78 -5.98 -12.03
CA PRO A 383 34.35 -4.61 -11.78
C PRO A 383 34.61 -3.68 -12.99
N ASN A 384 33.63 -2.86 -13.33
CA ASN A 384 33.59 -1.99 -14.52
C ASN A 384 33.58 -2.74 -15.86
N SER A 385 33.19 -4.01 -15.89
CA SER A 385 33.02 -4.78 -17.13
C SER A 385 31.73 -4.37 -17.83
N GLY A 386 31.88 -3.60 -18.91
CA GLY A 386 30.78 -3.17 -19.78
C GLY A 386 29.80 -2.18 -19.13
N THR A 387 28.67 -1.98 -19.81
CA THR A 387 27.61 -1.05 -19.39
C THR A 387 26.26 -1.75 -19.27
N LEU A 388 25.49 -1.43 -18.24
CA LEU A 388 24.10 -1.82 -18.06
C LEU A 388 23.22 -0.55 -18.08
N THR A 389 22.20 -0.53 -18.92
CA THR A 389 21.28 0.63 -19.03
C THR A 389 19.82 0.19 -19.13
N ALA A 390 18.89 1.13 -18.92
CA ALA A 390 17.48 0.89 -19.19
C ALA A 390 17.23 0.61 -20.70
N ALA A 391 16.25 -0.25 -21.00
CA ALA A 391 15.89 -0.61 -22.39
C ALA A 391 15.59 0.61 -23.28
N THR A 392 15.00 1.66 -22.71
CA THR A 392 14.59 2.88 -23.43
C THR A 392 15.18 4.14 -22.80
N ALA A 393 15.26 5.21 -23.60
CA ALA A 393 15.67 6.51 -23.11
C ALA A 393 14.69 7.06 -22.07
N ALA A 394 15.22 7.65 -20.98
CA ALA A 394 14.45 8.03 -19.79
C ALA A 394 13.67 6.86 -19.13
N GLY A 395 14.00 5.62 -19.49
CA GLY A 395 13.42 4.41 -18.92
C GLY A 395 13.93 4.15 -17.50
N ASP A 396 13.24 3.24 -16.84
CA ASP A 396 13.60 2.71 -15.52
C ASP A 396 14.24 1.32 -15.67
N LEU A 397 15.39 1.12 -15.05
CA LEU A 397 16.05 -0.17 -14.93
C LEU A 397 15.62 -0.81 -13.61
N SER A 398 14.77 -1.85 -13.68
CA SER A 398 14.30 -2.57 -12.50
C SER A 398 15.24 -3.73 -12.15
N LEU A 399 15.82 -3.74 -10.95
CA LEU A 399 16.64 -4.84 -10.43
C LEU A 399 15.97 -5.45 -9.20
N THR A 400 15.55 -6.71 -9.32
CA THR A 400 14.82 -7.41 -8.25
C THR A 400 15.53 -8.70 -7.87
N ASN A 401 15.99 -8.80 -6.62
CA ASN A 401 16.56 -10.03 -6.09
C ASN A 401 15.62 -10.68 -5.07
N ASN A 402 14.84 -11.66 -5.51
CA ASN A 402 13.92 -12.39 -4.62
C ASN A 402 14.62 -13.47 -3.77
N SER A 403 15.91 -13.75 -4.04
CA SER A 403 16.69 -14.72 -3.29
C SER A 403 17.34 -14.07 -2.06
N VAL A 404 17.23 -14.76 -0.93
CA VAL A 404 17.87 -14.39 0.34
C VAL A 404 19.23 -15.08 0.56
N GLY A 405 19.52 -16.14 -0.21
CA GLY A 405 20.74 -16.94 -0.04
C GLY A 405 21.82 -16.67 -1.09
N ASN A 406 21.42 -16.25 -2.29
CA ASN A 406 22.30 -15.96 -3.40
C ASN A 406 22.27 -14.46 -3.77
N PRO A 407 23.40 -13.86 -4.13
CA PRO A 407 23.48 -12.46 -4.55
C PRO A 407 23.17 -12.26 -6.05
N MET A 408 22.66 -11.06 -6.36
CA MET A 408 22.72 -10.47 -7.69
C MET A 408 23.86 -9.43 -7.70
N THR A 409 24.92 -9.70 -8.45
CA THR A 409 26.11 -8.84 -8.55
C THR A 409 26.10 -8.10 -9.88
N ILE A 410 26.06 -6.76 -9.83
CA ILE A 410 26.20 -5.91 -11.01
C ILE A 410 27.61 -5.31 -11.00
N ASN A 411 28.51 -5.89 -11.80
CA ASN A 411 29.87 -5.40 -11.97
C ASN A 411 29.98 -4.34 -13.08
N SER A 412 29.01 -4.27 -13.97
CA SER A 412 28.95 -3.29 -15.05
C SER A 412 28.68 -1.87 -14.55
N ALA A 413 29.15 -0.87 -15.31
CA ALA A 413 28.75 0.50 -15.07
C ALA A 413 27.25 0.66 -15.35
N ILE A 414 26.47 1.17 -14.38
CA ILE A 414 25.07 1.54 -14.60
C ILE A 414 25.05 2.96 -15.19
N ALA A 415 24.44 3.12 -16.35
CA ALA A 415 24.42 4.40 -17.07
C ALA A 415 23.07 4.71 -17.72
N ASP A 416 22.92 5.97 -18.12
CA ASP A 416 21.76 6.45 -18.86
C ASP A 416 21.69 5.88 -20.28
N ASN A 417 20.47 5.64 -20.78
CA ASN A 417 20.26 5.35 -22.19
C ASN A 417 19.94 6.64 -22.95
N THR A 418 20.95 7.41 -23.36
CA THR A 418 20.86 8.69 -24.10
C THR A 418 20.14 9.86 -23.40
N SER A 419 19.37 9.60 -22.34
CA SER A 419 18.68 10.56 -21.47
C SER A 419 18.60 9.98 -20.07
N ALA A 420 18.49 10.84 -19.05
CA ALA A 420 18.49 10.46 -17.63
C ALA A 420 17.52 9.31 -17.33
N SER A 421 18.07 8.15 -16.97
CA SER A 421 17.34 6.94 -16.63
C SER A 421 17.09 6.84 -15.12
N SER A 422 16.11 6.03 -14.72
CA SER A 422 15.88 5.69 -13.31
C SER A 422 16.40 4.29 -12.99
N LEU A 423 16.71 4.05 -11.71
CA LEU A 423 17.07 2.73 -11.18
C LEU A 423 16.09 2.39 -10.07
N SER A 424 15.40 1.27 -10.21
CA SER A 424 14.50 0.72 -9.20
C SER A 424 15.09 -0.56 -8.62
N LYS A 425 15.32 -0.61 -7.32
CA LYS A 425 15.87 -1.79 -6.63
C LYS A 425 14.85 -2.38 -5.67
N ALA A 426 14.68 -3.71 -5.71
CA ALA A 426 13.91 -4.46 -4.74
C ALA A 426 14.60 -5.76 -4.31
N GLY A 427 14.08 -6.33 -3.22
CA GLY A 427 14.58 -7.56 -2.63
C GLY A 427 15.95 -7.41 -1.96
N ALA A 428 16.60 -8.53 -1.67
CA ALA A 428 17.83 -8.55 -0.87
C ALA A 428 19.03 -7.89 -1.57
N GLY A 429 20.03 -7.50 -0.77
CA GLY A 429 21.26 -6.85 -1.23
C GLY A 429 21.21 -5.32 -1.19
N THR A 430 22.37 -4.71 -1.40
CA THR A 430 22.61 -3.26 -1.39
C THR A 430 22.60 -2.66 -2.78
#